data_AF-A0A1H4G3Q4-F1
#
_entry.id   AF-A0A1H4G3Q4-F1
#
_cell.length_a   1.000
_cell.length_b   1.000
_cell.length_c   1.000
_cell.angle_alpha   90.00
_cell.angle_beta   90.00
_cell.angle_gamma   90.00
#
_symmetry.space_group_name_H-M   'P 1'
#
loop_
_entity.id
_entity.type
_entity.pdbx_description
1 polymer ?
#
loop_
_entity_poly.entity_id
_entity_poly.type
_entity_poly.pdbx_seq_one_letter_code
_entity_poly.pdbx_strand_id
1 'polypeptide(L)'
;MYKKATLSVIFFILFLQFLYPDISYGQAISGSGVYSKTTIPIGSYSALRLKSSSDIVLVAGNENNIVIEADEKFMPYIECVVINGCLTVRNKNEAWFNLVFNGQLKRYSPTFLHPGWWKRAD
;
A
#
# COMPACT_ATOMS: atom_id res chain seq x y z
N MET A 1 -24.33 32.95 43.46
CA MET A 1 -23.00 32.30 43.63
C MET A 1 -22.79 31.09 42.69
N TYR A 2 -23.85 30.40 42.23
CA TYR A 2 -23.74 29.22 41.35
C TYR A 2 -23.32 29.50 39.89
N LYS A 3 -23.70 30.64 39.29
CA LYS A 3 -23.37 30.95 37.87
C LYS A 3 -21.87 30.99 37.55
N LYS A 4 -21.04 31.43 38.51
CA LYS A 4 -19.57 31.46 38.38
C LYS A 4 -18.96 30.06 38.46
N ALA A 5 -19.53 29.20 39.33
CA ALA A 5 -19.14 27.80 39.43
C ALA A 5 -19.55 27.00 38.18
N THR A 6 -20.72 27.26 37.61
CA THR A 6 -21.17 26.64 36.35
C THR A 6 -20.24 26.99 35.18
N LEU A 7 -19.82 28.26 35.07
CA LEU A 7 -18.89 28.70 34.02
C LEU A 7 -17.51 28.02 34.15
N SER A 8 -17.02 27.87 35.39
CA SER A 8 -15.76 27.19 35.68
C SER A 8 -15.78 25.70 35.33
N VAL A 9 -16.91 25.02 35.57
CA VAL A 9 -17.07 23.59 35.25
C VAL A 9 -17.11 23.37 33.73
N ILE A 10 -17.80 24.25 32.98
CA ILE A 10 -17.83 24.19 31.51
C ILE A 10 -16.41 24.40 30.94
N PHE A 11 -15.66 25.34 31.51
CA PHE A 11 -14.28 25.60 31.08
C PHE A 11 -13.35 24.40 31.36
N PHE A 12 -13.54 23.72 32.50
CA PHE A 12 -12.79 22.52 32.85
C PHE A 12 -13.12 21.32 31.92
N ILE A 13 -14.38 21.16 31.54
CA ILE A 13 -14.81 20.11 30.59
C ILE A 13 -14.26 20.39 29.19
N LEU A 14 -14.27 21.65 28.73
CA LEU A 14 -13.65 22.04 27.46
C LEU A 14 -12.12 21.86 27.48
N PHE A 15 -11.48 22.11 28.63
CA PHE A 15 -10.05 21.89 28.80
C PHE A 15 -9.66 20.40 28.78
N LEU A 16 -10.54 19.52 29.28
CA LEU A 16 -10.30 18.07 29.27
C LEU A 16 -10.20 17.48 27.85
N GLN A 17 -10.78 18.13 26.83
CA GLN A 17 -10.67 17.70 25.44
C GLN A 17 -9.28 17.93 24.84
N PHE A 18 -8.47 18.84 25.42
CA PHE A 18 -7.09 19.07 24.98
C PHE A 18 -6.09 18.04 25.52
N LEU A 19 -6.49 17.18 26.47
CA LEU A 19 -5.61 16.18 27.08
C LEU A 19 -5.49 14.88 26.27
N TYR A 20 -6.28 14.70 25.21
CA TYR A 20 -6.24 13.51 24.36
C TYR A 20 -5.91 13.89 22.91
N PRO A 21 -4.65 14.21 22.58
CA PRO A 21 -4.26 14.32 21.19
C PRO A 21 -4.29 12.91 20.56
N ASP A 22 -5.34 12.61 19.79
CA ASP A 22 -5.41 11.43 18.91
C ASP A 22 -4.45 11.63 17.73
N ILE A 23 -3.16 11.54 18.02
CA ILE A 23 -2.10 11.60 17.02
C ILE A 23 -1.73 10.16 16.68
N SER A 24 -2.52 9.56 15.78
CA SER A 24 -2.07 8.39 15.03
C SER A 24 -1.26 8.87 13.83
N TYR A 25 0.01 9.23 14.05
CA TYR A 25 0.96 9.24 12.93
C TYR A 25 1.13 7.80 12.48
N GLY A 26 0.71 7.49 11.25
CA GLY A 26 0.98 6.20 10.64
C GLY A 26 2.46 5.86 10.84
N GLN A 27 2.76 4.64 11.30
CA GLN A 27 4.13 4.23 11.55
C GLN A 27 4.90 4.26 10.23
N ALA A 28 5.72 5.29 10.05
CA ALA A 28 6.65 5.35 8.93
C ALA A 28 7.70 4.26 9.13
N ILE A 29 7.65 3.23 8.29
CA ILE A 29 8.67 2.19 8.28
C ILE A 29 9.83 2.72 7.45
N SER A 30 10.97 2.94 8.09
CA SER A 30 12.20 3.25 7.38
C SER A 30 12.81 1.98 6.80
N GLY A 31 13.18 2.03 5.52
CA GLY A 31 13.91 0.96 4.87
C GLY A 31 15.22 0.62 5.60
N SER A 32 15.60 -0.65 5.58
CA SER A 32 16.91 -1.12 6.00
C SER A 32 18.01 -0.86 4.96
N GLY A 33 17.63 -0.63 3.69
CA GLY A 33 18.53 -0.61 2.54
C GLY A 33 18.90 -2.01 2.04
N VAL A 34 18.40 -3.06 2.69
CA VAL A 34 18.61 -4.47 2.30
C VAL A 34 17.41 -4.92 1.49
N TYR A 35 17.65 -5.20 0.21
CA TYR A 35 16.61 -5.65 -0.71
C TYR A 35 16.52 -7.18 -0.71
N SER A 36 15.30 -7.68 -0.66
CA SER A 36 14.97 -9.10 -0.79
C SER A 36 14.11 -9.32 -2.02
N LYS A 37 14.25 -10.50 -2.61
CA LYS A 37 13.54 -10.94 -3.80
C LYS A 37 12.75 -12.20 -3.49
N THR A 38 11.45 -12.18 -3.78
CA THR A 38 10.57 -13.34 -3.56
C THR A 38 9.74 -13.61 -4.81
N THR A 39 9.64 -14.88 -5.19
CA THR A 39 8.77 -15.34 -6.27
C THR A 39 7.54 -15.99 -5.67
N ILE A 40 6.36 -15.51 -6.05
CA ILE A 40 5.07 -16.00 -5.58
C ILE A 40 4.34 -16.65 -6.76
N PRO A 41 4.00 -17.95 -6.69
CA PRO A 41 3.10 -18.54 -7.66
C PRO A 41 1.71 -17.97 -7.45
N ILE A 42 1.05 -17.54 -8.53
CA ILE A 42 -0.29 -16.96 -8.46
C ILE A 42 -1.23 -17.67 -9.44
N GLY A 43 -2.49 -17.79 -9.02
CA GLY A 43 -3.53 -18.36 -9.86
C GLY A 43 -3.75 -17.53 -11.13
N SER A 44 -4.54 -18.05 -12.07
CA SER A 44 -4.83 -17.32 -13.31
C SER A 44 -5.53 -15.99 -13.04
N TYR A 45 -5.08 -14.93 -13.70
CA TYR A 45 -5.68 -13.60 -13.67
C TYR A 45 -5.77 -13.05 -15.09
N SER A 46 -6.77 -12.21 -15.34
CA SER A 46 -6.95 -11.53 -16.64
C SER A 46 -6.75 -10.01 -16.53
N ALA A 47 -6.65 -9.51 -15.30
CA ALA A 47 -6.43 -8.11 -14.99
C ALA A 47 -5.41 -7.89 -13.87
N LEU A 48 -4.69 -6.78 -13.93
CA LEU A 48 -3.82 -6.29 -12.86
C LEU A 48 -4.34 -4.94 -12.34
N ARG A 49 -4.42 -4.82 -11.01
CA ARG A 49 -4.77 -3.63 -10.26
C ARG A 49 -3.70 -3.37 -9.21
N LEU A 50 -3.27 -2.13 -9.12
CA LEU A 50 -2.21 -1.70 -8.22
C LEU A 50 -2.78 -0.66 -7.27
N LYS A 51 -2.55 -0.88 -5.98
CA LYS A 51 -2.97 0.02 -4.89
C LYS A 51 -1.75 0.39 -4.06
N SER A 52 -0.68 0.78 -4.74
CA SER A 52 0.60 1.19 -4.16
C SER A 52 1.37 2.04 -5.18
N SER A 53 2.25 2.89 -4.69
CA SER A 53 3.32 3.49 -5.48
C SER A 53 4.43 2.45 -5.67
N SER A 54 4.53 1.90 -6.87
CA SER A 54 5.48 0.84 -7.20
C SER A 54 5.86 0.91 -8.67
N ASP A 55 7.11 0.60 -8.98
CA ASP A 55 7.57 0.45 -10.35
C ASP A 55 7.26 -0.96 -10.86
N ILE A 56 6.85 -1.04 -12.13
CA ILE A 56 6.32 -2.26 -12.70
C ILE A 56 7.00 -2.61 -13.99
N VAL A 57 7.48 -3.84 -14.05
CA VAL A 57 7.99 -4.46 -15.26
C VAL A 57 7.06 -5.62 -15.63
N LEU A 58 6.56 -5.58 -16.86
CA LEU A 58 5.74 -6.63 -17.45
C LEU A 58 6.59 -7.42 -18.43
N VAL A 59 6.78 -8.71 -18.16
CA VAL A 59 7.54 -9.63 -19.02
C VAL A 59 6.57 -10.65 -19.60
N ALA A 60 6.55 -10.76 -20.92
CA ALA A 60 5.74 -11.77 -21.60
C ALA A 60 6.33 -13.16 -21.36
N GLY A 61 5.52 -14.08 -20.86
CA GLY A 61 5.92 -15.46 -20.57
C GLY A 61 4.72 -16.38 -20.42
N ASN A 62 5.00 -17.69 -20.36
CA ASN A 62 3.98 -18.73 -20.10
C ASN A 62 3.85 -19.09 -18.62
N GLU A 63 4.61 -18.42 -17.76
CA GLU A 63 4.56 -18.60 -16.31
C GLU A 63 3.48 -17.71 -15.69
N ASN A 64 2.92 -18.14 -14.56
CA ASN A 64 2.00 -17.34 -13.75
C ASN A 64 2.65 -17.07 -12.39
N ASN A 65 3.77 -16.36 -12.41
CA ASN A 65 4.46 -15.97 -11.19
C ASN A 65 4.67 -14.45 -11.13
N ILE A 66 4.81 -13.96 -9.90
CA ILE A 66 5.19 -12.58 -9.62
C ILE A 66 6.46 -12.60 -8.82
N VAL A 67 7.37 -11.75 -9.24
CA VAL A 67 8.63 -11.50 -8.56
C VAL A 67 8.54 -10.13 -7.90
N ILE A 68 8.68 -10.11 -6.59
CA ILE A 68 8.64 -8.89 -5.78
C ILE A 68 10.06 -8.62 -5.30
N GLU A 69 10.54 -7.41 -5.55
CA GLU A 69 11.83 -6.93 -5.06
C GLU A 69 11.61 -5.66 -4.24
N ALA A 70 11.86 -5.76 -2.94
CA ALA A 70 11.60 -4.68 -1.99
C ALA A 70 12.58 -4.76 -0.82
N ASP A 71 12.65 -3.69 -0.03
CA ASP A 71 13.32 -3.77 1.27
C ASP A 71 12.73 -4.90 2.10
N GLU A 72 13.59 -5.70 2.76
CA GLU A 72 13.15 -6.82 3.59
C GLU A 72 12.11 -6.39 4.64
N LYS A 73 12.25 -5.19 5.20
CA LYS A 73 11.28 -4.65 6.17
C LYS A 73 9.91 -4.38 5.57
N PHE A 74 9.83 -4.10 4.27
CA PHE A 74 8.57 -3.84 3.58
C PHE A 74 7.89 -5.13 3.10
N MET A 75 8.63 -6.22 2.91
CA MET A 75 8.11 -7.48 2.37
C MET A 75 6.85 -8.00 3.10
N PRO A 76 6.74 -7.95 4.44
CA PRO A 76 5.53 -8.40 5.16
C PRO A 76 4.27 -7.54 4.90
N TYR A 77 4.44 -6.34 4.35
CA TYR A 77 3.36 -5.37 4.12
C TYR A 77 2.86 -5.39 2.68
N ILE A 78 3.54 -6.14 1.80
CA ILE A 78 3.15 -6.33 0.41
C ILE A 78 2.18 -7.50 0.33
N GLU A 79 1.02 -7.26 -0.26
CA GLU A 79 -0.01 -8.27 -0.40
C GLU A 79 -0.44 -8.40 -1.87
N CYS A 80 -0.39 -9.63 -2.39
CA CYS A 80 -0.81 -9.98 -3.74
C CYS A 80 -1.99 -10.96 -3.66
N VAL A 81 -3.17 -10.55 -4.10
CA VAL A 81 -4.38 -11.38 -4.05
C VAL A 81 -5.14 -11.31 -5.37
N VAL A 82 -5.67 -12.44 -5.83
CA VAL A 82 -6.56 -12.47 -6.99
C VAL A 82 -8.01 -12.34 -6.50
N ILE A 83 -8.67 -11.25 -6.86
CA ILE A 83 -10.07 -10.97 -6.52
C ILE A 83 -10.84 -10.81 -7.83
N ASN A 84 -11.86 -11.64 -8.06
CA ASN A 84 -12.69 -11.61 -9.28
C ASN A 84 -11.87 -11.67 -10.59
N GLY A 85 -10.82 -12.50 -10.64
CA GLY A 85 -9.92 -12.62 -11.80
C GLY A 85 -8.97 -11.44 -12.00
N CYS A 86 -8.95 -10.48 -11.07
CA CYS A 86 -8.03 -9.36 -11.05
C CYS A 86 -7.00 -9.54 -9.95
N LEU A 87 -5.73 -9.67 -10.35
CA LEU A 87 -4.61 -9.60 -9.43
C LEU A 87 -4.53 -8.18 -8.85
N THR A 88 -4.73 -8.06 -7.55
CA THR A 88 -4.60 -6.84 -6.80
C THR A 88 -3.32 -6.89 -5.97
N VAL A 89 -2.40 -5.99 -6.27
CA VAL A 89 -1.20 -5.77 -5.44
C VAL A 89 -1.42 -4.51 -4.63
N ARG A 90 -1.31 -4.64 -3.31
CA ARG A 90 -1.55 -3.54 -2.36
C ARG A 90 -0.47 -3.51 -1.30
N ASN A 91 -0.19 -2.29 -0.83
CA ASN A 91 0.66 -2.07 0.32
C ASN A 91 -0.20 -1.61 1.50
N LYS A 92 -0.01 -2.21 2.68
CA LYS A 92 -0.72 -1.78 3.89
C LYS A 92 -0.17 -0.47 4.49
N ASN A 93 1.03 -0.05 4.09
CA ASN A 93 1.75 1.06 4.69
C ASN A 93 2.40 1.99 3.65
N GLU A 94 1.85 2.04 2.43
CA GLU A 94 2.29 2.93 1.33
C GLU A 94 3.78 2.84 0.94
N ALA A 95 4.49 1.78 1.35
CA ALA A 95 5.90 1.64 1.02
C ALA A 95 6.13 1.43 -0.48
N TRP A 96 7.29 1.92 -0.94
CA TRP A 96 7.73 1.83 -2.34
C TRP A 96 8.47 0.51 -2.58
N PHE A 97 8.18 -0.15 -3.71
CA PHE A 97 8.84 -1.39 -4.10
C PHE A 97 8.83 -1.59 -5.61
N ASN A 98 9.72 -2.46 -6.09
CA ASN A 98 9.79 -2.88 -7.48
C ASN A 98 9.04 -4.20 -7.66
N LEU A 99 8.29 -4.28 -8.75
CA LEU A 99 7.43 -5.41 -9.02
C LEU A 99 7.62 -5.88 -10.45
N VAL A 100 8.02 -7.14 -10.60
CA VAL A 100 8.21 -7.78 -11.90
C VAL A 100 7.16 -8.87 -12.07
N PHE A 101 6.35 -8.72 -13.10
CA PHE A 101 5.37 -9.73 -13.50
C PHE A 101 5.93 -10.53 -14.67
N ASN A 102 5.87 -11.85 -14.55
CA ASN A 102 6.15 -12.75 -15.66
C ASN A 102 4.87 -13.50 -16.00
N GLY A 103 4.32 -13.24 -17.18
CA GLY A 103 3.07 -13.85 -17.64
C GLY A 103 2.33 -13.05 -18.71
N GLN A 104 1.27 -13.63 -19.27
CA GLN A 104 0.44 -12.96 -20.27
C GLN A 104 -0.74 -12.23 -19.62
N LEU A 105 -0.74 -10.89 -19.69
CA LEU A 105 -1.87 -10.06 -19.31
C LEU A 105 -2.81 -9.82 -20.49
N LYS A 106 -4.10 -10.14 -20.32
CA LYS A 106 -5.14 -9.85 -21.32
C LYS A 106 -5.76 -8.46 -21.18
N ARG A 107 -5.79 -7.88 -19.98
CA ARG A 107 -6.35 -6.54 -19.71
C ARG A 107 -5.58 -5.87 -18.58
N TYR A 108 -5.28 -4.57 -18.71
CA TYR A 108 -4.66 -3.78 -17.65
C TYR A 108 -5.58 -2.60 -17.33
N SER A 109 -5.95 -2.42 -16.07
CA SER A 109 -6.75 -1.29 -15.60
C SER A 109 -6.00 -0.60 -14.48
N PRO A 110 -5.10 0.34 -14.80
CA PRO A 110 -4.42 1.12 -13.79
C PRO A 110 -5.42 2.05 -13.10
N THR A 111 -5.99 1.64 -11.97
CA THR A 111 -6.62 2.61 -11.06
C THR A 111 -5.51 3.25 -10.25
N PHE A 112 -4.74 4.15 -10.87
CA PHE A 112 -3.77 4.97 -10.15
C PHE A 112 -4.42 6.27 -9.70
N LEU A 113 -4.08 6.71 -8.49
CA LEU A 113 -4.39 8.06 -8.02
C LEU A 113 -3.44 9.12 -8.64
N HIS A 114 -2.36 8.70 -9.33
CA HIS A 114 -1.44 9.61 -10.04
C HIS A 114 -0.97 9.05 -11.40
N PRO A 115 -1.02 9.85 -12.49
CA PRO A 115 -0.55 9.43 -13.81
C PRO A 115 0.97 9.64 -13.98
N GLY A 116 1.70 8.65 -14.53
CA GLY A 116 3.04 8.89 -15.12
C GLY A 116 4.16 7.84 -14.98
N TRP A 117 3.96 6.72 -14.26
CA TRP A 117 5.08 5.88 -13.77
C TRP A 117 5.17 4.48 -14.41
N TRP A 118 4.72 4.32 -15.66
CA TRP A 118 4.91 3.05 -16.37
C TRP A 118 5.65 3.28 -17.69
N LYS A 119 6.72 2.51 -17.92
CA LYS A 119 7.30 2.30 -19.24
C LYS A 119 6.94 0.88 -19.66
N ARG A 120 6.37 0.74 -20.86
CA ARG A 120 6.28 -0.57 -21.51
C ARG A 120 7.74 -0.98 -21.76
N ALA A 121 8.18 -2.10 -21.18
CA ALA A 121 9.44 -2.70 -21.58
C ALA A 121 9.24 -3.18 -23.02
N ASP A 122 9.84 -2.43 -23.93
CA ASP A 122 10.00 -2.73 -25.35
C ASP A 122 10.99 -3.88 -25.57
#